data_AF-A0AAV8W2R3-F1
#
_entry.id   AF-A0AAV8W2R3-F1
#
_cell.length_a   1.000
_cell.length_b   1.000
_cell.length_c   1.000
_cell.angle_alpha   90.00
_cell.angle_beta   90.00
_cell.angle_gamma   90.00
#
_symmetry.space_group_name_H-M   'P 1'
#
loop_
_entity.id
_entity.type
_entity.pdbx_description
1 polymer ?
#
loop_
_entity_poly.entity_id
_entity_poly.type
_entity_poly.pdbx_seq_one_letter_code
_entity_poly.pdbx_strand_id
1 'polypeptide(L)'
;MLSIALLPTLFVPGCRETAFIYAITSAAVTHAIARACSEGTIDTCNCETHYRGRPQVFSNGNNAAVANVRDFEWGGCSDNIGFGFDVSREFVDTGERGKTLREKMNLHNNEAGRWHVQSQMRQECKCHGMSGSCTVKTCWMRLPSFRVIGDLLKDRYDGASHVTASNTGHNRNANKAHSNRLPKNPKLNAIMSNSIHAKRENRRKQHKYGFQLKPFNPEHKPPGVKDLVYYEMSPGFCEKNPKLGIQGTHGRQCNDTSIGVDGCDIMCCGRGYRTQEVTVVERCNCTFHWCCEVKCDICRTKKTVHTCV
;
A
#
# COMPACT_ATOMS: atom_id res chain seq x y z
N MET A 1 3.71 -9.90 -21.52
CA MET A 1 3.57 -8.76 -20.60
C MET A 1 2.19 -8.78 -20.01
N LEU A 2 2.03 -9.39 -18.83
CA LEU A 2 0.81 -9.29 -18.04
C LEU A 2 0.72 -7.85 -17.52
N SER A 3 0.19 -6.91 -18.30
CA SER A 3 -0.45 -5.75 -17.66
C SER A 3 -1.59 -6.34 -16.86
N ILE A 4 -1.62 -6.14 -15.55
CA ILE A 4 -2.71 -6.62 -14.69
C ILE A 4 -4.04 -6.19 -15.32
N ALA A 5 -4.73 -7.13 -15.95
CA ALA A 5 -6.02 -6.95 -16.59
C ALA A 5 -7.18 -6.86 -15.56
N LEU A 6 -6.84 -6.66 -14.28
CA LEU A 6 -7.83 -6.51 -13.20
C LEU A 6 -8.47 -5.11 -13.15
N LEU A 7 -7.84 -4.09 -13.76
CA LEU A 7 -8.27 -2.69 -13.61
C LEU A 7 -9.16 -2.10 -14.74
N PRO A 8 -9.17 -2.58 -16.00
CA PRO A 8 -10.01 -1.95 -17.03
C PRO A 8 -11.48 -2.36 -16.99
N THR A 9 -11.86 -3.42 -16.26
CA THR A 9 -13.22 -3.98 -16.28
C THR A 9 -14.03 -3.71 -15.01
N LEU A 10 -13.40 -3.19 -13.95
CA LEU A 10 -14.07 -2.89 -12.70
C LEU A 10 -14.15 -1.38 -12.45
N PHE A 11 -15.39 -0.91 -12.51
CA PHE A 11 -15.96 0.08 -11.60
C PHE A 11 -15.70 1.56 -11.81
N VAL A 12 -16.71 2.29 -11.36
CA VAL A 12 -16.88 3.74 -11.38
C VAL A 12 -15.56 4.48 -11.17
N PRO A 13 -15.15 5.33 -12.13
CA PRO A 13 -13.91 6.07 -11.99
C PRO A 13 -13.97 7.00 -10.77
N GLY A 14 -12.87 7.13 -10.04
CA GLY A 14 -12.75 8.22 -9.06
C GLY A 14 -13.42 8.04 -7.70
N CYS A 15 -14.06 6.90 -7.40
CA CYS A 15 -14.67 6.64 -6.09
C CYS A 15 -13.70 6.09 -5.05
N ARG A 16 -14.15 5.99 -3.78
CA ARG A 16 -13.36 5.50 -2.64
C ARG A 16 -12.86 4.07 -2.83
N GLU A 17 -13.70 3.21 -3.39
CA GLU A 17 -13.40 1.79 -3.61
C GLU A 17 -12.28 1.64 -4.64
N THR A 18 -12.34 2.43 -5.71
CA THR A 18 -11.28 2.52 -6.72
C THR A 18 -9.97 2.99 -6.08
N ALA A 19 -10.00 4.01 -5.22
CA ALA A 19 -8.81 4.47 -4.50
C ALA A 19 -8.15 3.35 -3.67
N PHE A 20 -8.94 2.55 -2.96
CA PHE A 20 -8.43 1.41 -2.20
C PHE A 20 -7.84 0.31 -3.09
N ILE A 21 -8.49 -0.02 -4.22
CA ILE A 21 -7.99 -1.02 -5.17
C ILE A 21 -6.61 -0.64 -5.69
N TYR A 22 -6.41 0.61 -6.11
CA TYR A 22 -5.11 1.09 -6.58
C TYR A 22 -4.04 1.00 -5.48
N ALA A 23 -4.37 1.39 -4.25
CA ALA A 23 -3.44 1.32 -3.12
C ALA A 23 -3.10 -0.13 -2.72
N ILE A 24 -4.07 -1.03 -2.60
CA ILE A 24 -3.80 -2.41 -2.19
C ILE A 24 -3.07 -3.21 -3.27
N THR A 25 -3.35 -2.94 -4.54
CA THR A 25 -2.65 -3.61 -5.66
C THR A 25 -1.19 -3.16 -5.74
N SER A 26 -0.90 -1.85 -5.64
CA SER A 26 0.48 -1.36 -5.61
C SER A 26 1.25 -1.87 -4.39
N ALA A 27 0.58 -1.93 -3.23
CA ALA A 27 1.13 -2.50 -2.00
C ALA A 27 1.44 -4.00 -2.15
N ALA A 28 0.53 -4.76 -2.75
CA ALA A 28 0.70 -6.20 -2.96
C ALA A 28 1.91 -6.50 -3.85
N VAL A 29 2.06 -5.77 -4.96
CA VAL A 29 3.23 -5.92 -5.85
C VAL A 29 4.53 -5.60 -5.11
N THR A 30 4.56 -4.48 -4.37
CA THR A 30 5.74 -4.10 -3.57
C THR A 30 6.09 -5.16 -2.53
N HIS A 31 5.09 -5.66 -1.79
CA HIS A 31 5.28 -6.66 -0.73
C HIS A 31 5.76 -8.00 -1.29
N ALA A 32 5.08 -8.52 -2.30
CA ALA A 32 5.39 -9.81 -2.90
C ALA A 32 6.81 -9.82 -3.51
N ILE A 33 7.19 -8.78 -4.25
CA ILE A 33 8.51 -8.70 -4.88
C ILE A 33 9.61 -8.55 -3.83
N ALA A 34 9.43 -7.69 -2.83
CA ALA A 34 10.44 -7.49 -1.78
C ALA A 34 10.74 -8.77 -1.00
N ARG A 35 9.71 -9.59 -0.74
CA ARG A 35 9.86 -10.91 -0.10
C ARG A 35 10.42 -11.97 -1.04
N ALA A 36 9.99 -12.01 -2.29
CA ALA A 36 10.53 -12.92 -3.30
C ALA A 36 12.05 -12.74 -3.48
N CYS A 37 12.55 -11.51 -3.40
CA CYS A 37 13.99 -11.21 -3.41
C CYS A 37 14.73 -11.78 -2.19
N SER A 38 14.13 -11.73 -0.99
CA SER A 38 14.77 -12.26 0.22
C SER A 38 14.65 -13.78 0.36
N GLU A 39 13.63 -14.36 -0.26
CA GLU A 39 13.43 -15.81 -0.37
C GLU A 39 14.29 -16.44 -1.48
N GLY A 40 14.92 -15.62 -2.34
CA GLY A 40 15.78 -16.07 -3.42
C GLY A 40 15.01 -16.68 -4.60
N THR A 41 13.74 -16.34 -4.77
CA THR A 41 12.91 -16.86 -5.87
C THR A 41 13.02 -16.04 -7.16
N ILE A 42 13.65 -14.87 -7.09
CA ILE A 42 13.88 -13.98 -8.24
C ILE A 42 15.39 -13.76 -8.36
N ASP A 43 15.98 -14.22 -9.46
CA ASP A 43 17.45 -14.18 -9.66
C ASP A 43 17.99 -12.76 -9.90
N THR A 44 17.14 -11.82 -10.29
CA THR A 44 17.53 -10.44 -10.64
C THR A 44 17.61 -9.51 -9.44
N CYS A 45 17.26 -9.98 -8.24
CA CYS A 45 17.37 -9.21 -7.01
C CYS A 45 17.92 -10.06 -5.86
N ASN A 46 18.44 -9.39 -4.85
CA ASN A 46 19.04 -10.01 -3.67
C ASN A 46 18.51 -9.36 -2.39
N CYS A 47 18.89 -9.93 -1.24
CA CYS A 47 18.69 -9.35 0.08
C CYS A 47 19.16 -7.89 0.16
N GLU A 48 18.48 -7.08 0.97
CA GLU A 48 18.92 -5.72 1.28
C GLU A 48 20.21 -5.74 2.14
N THR A 49 21.24 -5.03 1.70
CA THR A 49 22.56 -5.01 2.35
C THR A 49 22.85 -3.74 3.14
N HIS A 50 22.08 -2.67 2.93
CA HIS A 50 22.34 -1.36 3.53
C HIS A 50 22.33 -1.39 5.08
N TYR A 51 21.60 -2.32 5.70
CA TYR A 51 21.54 -2.44 7.16
C TYR A 51 22.82 -2.99 7.80
N ARG A 52 23.61 -3.80 7.07
CA ARG A 52 24.80 -4.47 7.62
C ARG A 52 25.92 -3.48 8.00
N GLY A 53 25.92 -2.27 7.44
CA GLY A 53 26.91 -1.22 7.73
C GLY A 53 26.42 -0.10 8.64
N ARG A 54 25.17 -0.15 9.13
CA ARG A 54 24.58 0.97 9.88
C ARG A 54 25.00 0.93 11.35
N PRO A 55 25.58 2.01 11.92
CA PRO A 55 25.86 2.10 13.34
C PRO A 55 24.57 1.91 14.15
N GLN A 56 24.62 1.09 15.20
CA GLN A 56 23.45 0.89 16.07
C GLN A 56 23.21 2.16 16.87
N VAL A 57 22.07 2.81 16.62
CA VAL A 57 21.65 3.98 17.40
C VAL A 57 20.92 3.45 18.64
N PHE A 58 21.50 3.72 19.79
CA PHE A 58 20.93 3.43 21.11
C PHE A 58 19.55 4.09 21.24
N SER A 59 18.52 3.29 21.46
CA SER A 59 17.23 3.79 21.94
C SER A 59 16.78 2.90 23.08
N ASN A 60 17.30 3.20 24.27
CA ASN A 60 16.57 2.91 25.50
C ASN A 60 16.81 4.07 26.45
N GLY A 61 15.71 4.77 26.75
CA GLY A 61 15.65 5.67 27.89
C GLY A 61 15.92 4.88 29.17
N ASN A 62 16.75 5.46 30.02
CA ASN A 62 16.89 5.13 31.44
C ASN A 62 17.69 3.88 31.82
N ASN A 63 18.85 3.64 31.19
CA ASN A 63 20.00 3.04 31.89
C ASN A 63 21.30 3.47 31.20
N ALA A 64 22.28 3.87 32.00
CA ALA A 64 23.57 4.41 31.55
C ALA A 64 24.21 3.51 30.48
N ALA A 65 24.44 4.09 29.31
CA ALA A 65 25.04 3.41 28.17
C ALA A 65 26.46 2.96 28.53
N VAL A 66 26.67 1.64 28.61
CA VAL A 66 28.01 1.05 28.57
C VAL A 66 28.45 1.07 27.12
N ALA A 67 29.43 1.91 26.79
CA ALA A 67 30.04 1.90 25.46
C ALA A 67 30.59 0.49 25.16
N ASN A 68 30.27 -0.03 23.96
CA ASN A 68 30.71 -1.31 23.39
C ASN A 68 29.87 -2.57 23.69
N VAL A 69 28.71 -2.49 24.34
CA VAL A 69 27.78 -3.63 24.39
C VAL A 69 26.80 -3.52 23.21
N ARG A 70 26.93 -4.41 22.22
CA ARG A 70 25.95 -4.54 21.12
C ARG A 70 24.79 -5.41 21.59
N ASP A 71 23.57 -4.88 21.59
CA ASP A 71 22.38 -5.64 21.97
C ASP A 71 22.02 -6.73 20.95
N PHE A 72 22.46 -6.57 19.70
CA PHE A 72 22.30 -7.56 18.62
C PHE A 72 23.31 -7.32 17.50
N GLU A 73 23.37 -8.23 16.55
CA GLU A 73 24.12 -8.04 15.30
C GLU A 73 23.19 -8.04 14.09
N TRP A 74 23.47 -7.19 13.10
CA TRP A 74 22.77 -7.25 11.82
C TRP A 74 23.23 -8.48 11.03
N GLY A 75 22.28 -9.30 10.59
CA GLY A 75 22.57 -10.47 9.79
C GLY A 75 21.35 -10.93 9.00
N GLY A 76 21.31 -12.22 8.65
CA GLY A 76 20.22 -12.79 7.87
C GLY A 76 20.03 -12.14 6.49
N CYS A 77 18.82 -12.25 5.97
CA CYS A 77 18.40 -11.67 4.70
C CYS A 77 17.25 -10.70 4.96
N SER A 78 17.52 -9.40 4.80
CA SER A 78 16.48 -8.37 4.94
C SER A 78 15.69 -8.24 3.64
N ASP A 79 14.36 -8.06 3.76
CA ASP A 79 13.48 -7.87 2.60
C ASP A 79 13.88 -6.63 1.81
N ASN A 80 14.02 -6.76 0.48
CA ASN A 80 14.48 -5.68 -0.39
C ASN A 80 13.31 -4.78 -0.81
N ILE A 81 12.86 -3.96 0.13
CA ILE A 81 11.73 -3.07 -0.08
C ILE A 81 11.99 -2.03 -1.17
N GLY A 82 13.23 -1.56 -1.32
CA GLY A 82 13.59 -0.55 -2.32
C GLY A 82 13.34 -1.09 -3.73
N PHE A 83 13.85 -2.29 -4.01
CA PHE A 83 13.60 -2.97 -5.27
C PHE A 83 12.11 -3.23 -5.52
N GLY A 84 11.39 -3.75 -4.52
CA GLY A 84 9.94 -3.96 -4.62
C GLY A 84 9.17 -2.67 -4.91
N PHE A 85 9.58 -1.55 -4.32
CA PHE A 85 8.98 -0.24 -4.55
C PHE A 85 9.17 0.22 -5.99
N ASP A 86 10.40 0.11 -6.51
CA ASP A 86 10.73 0.56 -7.86
C ASP A 86 10.05 -0.29 -8.93
N VAL A 87 10.02 -1.62 -8.76
CA VAL A 87 9.29 -2.50 -9.70
C VAL A 87 7.79 -2.21 -9.65
N SER A 88 7.20 -2.03 -8.46
CA SER A 88 5.78 -1.66 -8.34
C SER A 88 5.48 -0.33 -9.04
N ARG A 89 6.36 0.67 -8.92
CA ARG A 89 6.22 1.95 -9.63
C ARG A 89 6.32 1.77 -11.14
N GLU A 90 7.30 1.03 -11.64
CA GLU A 90 7.46 0.80 -13.07
C GLU A 90 6.30 0.00 -13.68
N PHE A 91 5.82 -1.01 -12.95
CA PHE A 91 4.81 -1.94 -13.45
C PHE A 91 3.38 -1.39 -13.30
N VAL A 92 2.99 -0.94 -12.10
CA VAL A 92 1.61 -0.51 -11.81
C VAL A 92 1.33 0.87 -12.40
N ASP A 93 2.30 1.79 -12.37
CA ASP A 93 2.06 3.17 -12.84
C ASP A 93 2.20 3.31 -14.37
N THR A 94 2.63 2.26 -15.09
CA THR A 94 2.82 2.29 -16.56
C THR A 94 1.52 2.60 -17.32
N GLY A 95 0.36 2.22 -16.77
CA GLY A 95 -0.96 2.53 -17.34
C GLY A 95 -1.40 3.99 -17.13
N GLU A 96 -0.84 4.70 -16.16
CA GLU A 96 -1.30 6.01 -15.68
C GLU A 96 -0.52 7.17 -16.34
N ARG A 97 -0.55 7.22 -17.68
CA ARG A 97 0.23 8.20 -18.48
C ARG A 97 -0.46 9.55 -18.70
N GLY A 98 -1.76 9.62 -18.45
CA GLY A 98 -2.58 10.81 -18.65
C GLY A 98 -2.28 11.96 -17.68
N LYS A 99 -2.89 13.11 -17.96
CA LYS A 99 -2.82 14.35 -17.16
C LYS A 99 -4.17 14.71 -16.52
N THR A 100 -5.12 13.79 -16.47
CA THR A 100 -6.44 14.05 -15.88
C THR A 100 -6.39 13.93 -14.35
N LEU A 101 -7.44 14.41 -13.70
CA LEU A 101 -7.64 14.25 -12.25
C LEU A 101 -7.61 12.77 -11.84
N ARG A 102 -8.14 11.87 -12.69
CA ARG A 102 -8.17 10.43 -12.48
C ARG A 102 -6.77 9.84 -12.38
N GLU A 103 -5.91 10.05 -13.38
CA GLU A 103 -4.56 9.48 -13.32
C GLU A 103 -3.75 10.08 -12.18
N LYS A 104 -3.99 11.36 -11.83
CA LYS A 104 -3.35 11.99 -10.68
C LYS A 104 -3.77 11.34 -9.36
N MET A 105 -5.06 11.04 -9.20
CA MET A 105 -5.61 10.32 -8.06
C MET A 105 -5.04 8.90 -7.98
N ASN A 106 -5.05 8.16 -9.10
CA ASN A 106 -4.53 6.79 -9.18
C ASN A 106 -3.05 6.72 -8.75
N LEU A 107 -2.20 7.61 -9.28
CA LEU A 107 -0.79 7.67 -8.90
C LEU A 107 -0.59 8.01 -7.41
N HIS A 108 -1.43 8.89 -6.84
CA HIS A 108 -1.38 9.20 -5.41
C HIS A 108 -1.70 7.96 -4.56
N ASN A 109 -2.80 7.28 -4.89
CA ASN A 109 -3.24 6.08 -4.14
C ASN A 109 -2.25 4.92 -4.31
N ASN A 110 -1.67 4.73 -5.50
CA ASN A 110 -0.59 3.78 -5.74
C ASN A 110 0.60 4.07 -4.81
N GLU A 111 1.03 5.33 -4.74
CA GLU A 111 2.15 5.73 -3.88
C GLU A 111 1.82 5.54 -2.39
N ALA A 112 0.60 5.87 -1.96
CA ALA A 112 0.12 5.65 -0.60
C ALA A 112 0.15 4.16 -0.20
N GLY A 113 -0.24 3.26 -1.11
CA GLY A 113 -0.13 1.82 -0.95
C GLY A 113 1.32 1.35 -0.72
N ARG A 114 2.24 1.80 -1.57
CA ARG A 114 3.67 1.46 -1.46
C ARG A 114 4.29 1.98 -0.15
N TRP A 115 3.92 3.19 0.28
CA TRP A 115 4.36 3.75 1.56
C TRP A 115 3.85 2.96 2.77
N HIS A 116 2.66 2.37 2.71
CA HIS A 116 2.16 1.51 3.78
C HIS A 116 3.00 0.25 3.93
N VAL A 117 3.49 -0.34 2.84
CA VAL A 117 4.41 -1.48 2.92
C VAL A 117 5.76 -1.03 3.50
N GLN A 118 6.34 0.03 2.94
CA GLN A 118 7.67 0.48 3.32
C GLN A 118 7.76 0.95 4.78
N SER A 119 6.75 1.67 5.26
CA SER A 119 6.76 2.17 6.64
C SER A 119 6.43 1.13 7.70
N GLN A 120 6.02 -0.07 7.30
CA GLN A 120 5.67 -1.16 8.22
C GLN A 120 6.76 -2.23 8.32
N MET A 121 7.95 -2.04 7.74
CA MET A 121 9.07 -2.94 7.98
C MET A 121 9.41 -3.02 9.48
N ARG A 122 9.63 -4.23 9.97
CA ARG A 122 9.94 -4.51 11.38
C ARG A 122 11.31 -5.17 11.49
N GLN A 123 12.00 -4.88 12.57
CA GLN A 123 13.19 -5.62 12.94
C GLN A 123 12.75 -6.94 13.60
N GLU A 124 13.06 -8.05 12.95
CA GLU A 124 12.90 -9.39 13.52
C GLU A 124 14.26 -9.91 13.97
N CYS A 125 14.29 -10.67 15.07
CA CYS A 125 15.52 -11.18 15.66
C CYS A 125 15.40 -12.66 15.98
N LYS A 126 16.50 -13.41 15.81
CA LYS A 126 16.64 -14.79 16.28
C LYS A 126 17.72 -14.89 17.34
N CYS A 127 17.30 -15.41 18.49
CA CYS A 127 18.18 -15.71 19.62
C CYS A 127 18.89 -17.05 19.40
N HIS A 128 20.18 -17.09 19.73
CA HIS A 128 21.02 -18.28 19.57
C HIS A 128 22.10 -18.35 20.65
N GLY A 129 21.82 -17.80 21.84
CA GLY A 129 22.62 -18.03 23.03
C GLY A 129 22.46 -19.46 23.56
N MET A 130 23.32 -19.84 24.51
CA MET A 130 23.31 -21.16 25.15
C MET A 130 21.89 -21.50 25.65
N SER A 131 21.44 -22.72 25.37
CA SER A 131 20.10 -23.23 25.73
C SER A 131 18.91 -22.38 25.23
N GLY A 132 19.09 -21.64 24.12
CA GLY A 132 18.03 -20.79 23.55
C GLY A 132 17.92 -19.41 24.20
N SER A 133 18.89 -19.01 25.03
CA SER A 133 18.95 -17.66 25.60
C SER A 133 19.14 -16.58 24.52
N CYS A 134 18.66 -15.37 24.80
CA CYS A 134 18.77 -14.20 23.91
C CYS A 134 19.98 -13.31 24.22
N THR A 135 20.99 -13.83 24.92
CA THR A 135 22.25 -13.12 25.21
C THR A 135 22.99 -12.73 23.94
N VAL A 136 22.86 -13.55 22.89
CA VAL A 136 23.28 -13.23 21.53
C VAL A 136 22.08 -13.40 20.61
N LYS A 137 21.82 -12.37 19.79
CA LYS A 137 20.75 -12.38 18.79
C LYS A 137 21.18 -11.69 17.51
N THR A 138 20.73 -12.23 16.40
CA THR A 138 20.93 -11.65 15.06
C THR A 138 19.59 -11.13 14.57
N CYS A 139 19.58 -9.93 14.01
CA CYS A 139 18.35 -9.31 13.50
C CYS A 139 18.44 -8.94 12.02
N TRP A 140 17.28 -8.89 11.37
CA TRP A 140 17.08 -8.47 9.99
C TRP A 140 15.76 -7.70 9.85
N MET A 141 15.63 -6.91 8.79
CA MET A 141 14.39 -6.20 8.50
C MET A 141 13.46 -7.08 7.68
N ARG A 142 12.20 -7.21 8.13
CA ARG A 142 11.19 -8.08 7.49
C ARG A 142 9.85 -7.36 7.39
N LEU A 143 9.13 -7.65 6.33
CA LEU A 143 7.77 -7.18 6.12
C LEU A 143 6.79 -8.01 6.95
N PRO A 144 5.78 -7.37 7.57
CA PRO A 144 4.73 -8.08 8.29
C PRO A 144 3.88 -8.92 7.32
N SER A 145 2.96 -9.70 7.87
CA SER A 145 1.95 -10.38 7.03
C SER A 145 1.15 -9.35 6.24
N PHE A 146 0.81 -9.68 4.99
CA PHE A 146 0.11 -8.74 4.11
C PHE A 146 -1.26 -8.31 4.67
N ARG A 147 -1.87 -9.15 5.52
CA ARG A 147 -3.10 -8.82 6.24
C ARG A 147 -2.97 -7.53 7.05
N VAL A 148 -1.85 -7.32 7.75
CA VAL A 148 -1.59 -6.08 8.51
C VAL A 148 -1.60 -4.87 7.59
N ILE A 149 -1.03 -4.98 6.39
CA ILE A 149 -1.04 -3.91 5.40
C ILE A 149 -2.47 -3.66 4.89
N GLY A 150 -3.23 -4.72 4.63
CA GLY A 150 -4.63 -4.66 4.22
C GLY A 150 -5.51 -3.94 5.26
N ASP A 151 -5.35 -4.29 6.54
CA ASP A 151 -6.09 -3.67 7.65
C ASP A 151 -5.75 -2.16 7.76
N LEU A 152 -4.46 -1.80 7.68
CA LEU A 152 -4.05 -0.38 7.69
C LEU A 152 -4.60 0.41 6.50
N LEU A 153 -4.62 -0.19 5.31
CA LEU A 153 -5.21 0.46 4.13
C LEU A 153 -6.74 0.54 4.24
N LYS A 154 -7.38 -0.41 4.92
CA LYS A 154 -8.82 -0.39 5.18
C LYS A 154 -9.20 0.76 6.12
N ASP A 155 -8.39 1.01 7.14
CA ASP A 155 -8.56 2.19 8.01
C ASP A 155 -8.43 3.50 7.21
N ARG A 156 -7.46 3.56 6.27
CA ARG A 156 -7.30 4.72 5.38
C ARG A 156 -8.42 4.88 4.36
N TYR A 157 -9.08 3.78 3.98
CA TYR A 157 -10.25 3.80 3.12
C TYR A 157 -11.45 4.42 3.83
N ASP A 158 -11.68 4.08 5.11
CA ASP A 158 -12.78 4.65 5.89
C ASP A 158 -12.61 6.16 6.12
N GLY A 159 -11.37 6.62 6.28
CA GLY A 159 -10.99 8.03 6.40
C GLY A 159 -10.51 8.71 5.11
N ALA A 160 -10.80 8.16 3.93
CA ALA A 160 -10.30 8.70 2.67
C ALA A 160 -10.80 10.14 2.43
N SER A 161 -9.97 10.96 1.79
CA SER A 161 -10.25 12.39 1.56
C SER A 161 -10.91 12.64 0.20
N HIS A 162 -12.03 13.35 0.19
CA HIS A 162 -12.67 13.83 -1.04
C HIS A 162 -11.91 15.04 -1.57
N VAL A 163 -11.45 15.00 -2.82
CA VAL A 163 -10.56 15.99 -3.42
C VAL A 163 -11.10 16.58 -4.71
N THR A 164 -10.64 17.80 -5.01
CA THR A 164 -10.87 18.48 -6.29
C THR A 164 -9.54 18.95 -6.90
N ALA A 165 -9.56 19.26 -8.19
CA ALA A 165 -8.41 19.82 -8.89
C ALA A 165 -8.31 21.32 -8.62
N SER A 166 -7.20 21.76 -8.03
CA SER A 166 -6.89 23.19 -7.94
C SER A 166 -5.84 23.56 -8.98
N ASN A 167 -6.26 24.33 -9.98
CA ASN A 167 -5.34 24.97 -10.90
C ASN A 167 -4.50 25.98 -10.11
N THR A 168 -3.29 25.60 -9.76
CA THR A 168 -2.24 26.59 -9.51
C THR A 168 -1.93 27.21 -10.86
N GLY A 169 -2.72 28.21 -11.26
CA GLY A 169 -2.40 29.08 -12.36
C GLY A 169 -0.94 29.50 -12.18
N HIS A 170 -0.10 29.19 -13.15
CA HIS A 170 1.14 29.91 -13.28
C HIS A 170 0.73 31.37 -13.48
N ASN A 171 0.76 32.17 -12.40
CA ASN A 171 0.73 33.62 -12.47
C ASN A 171 2.01 34.06 -13.20
N ARG A 172 2.03 33.89 -14.52
CA ARG A 172 2.82 34.71 -15.42
C ARG A 172 2.05 36.02 -15.56
N ASN A 173 2.19 36.89 -14.56
CA ASN A 173 2.11 38.33 -14.73
C ASN A 173 2.46 39.03 -13.42
N ALA A 174 3.70 39.49 -13.35
CA ALA A 174 4.01 40.78 -12.76
C ALA A 174 5.10 41.40 -13.63
N ASN A 175 4.67 42.34 -14.47
CA ASN A 175 5.53 43.29 -15.15
C ASN A 175 6.47 43.94 -14.11
N LYS A 176 7.77 43.78 -14.30
CA LYS A 176 8.77 44.75 -13.81
C LYS A 176 9.70 45.08 -14.96
N ALA A 177 9.35 46.17 -15.65
CA ALA A 177 10.27 46.93 -16.46
C ALA A 177 11.18 47.79 -15.57
N HIS A 178 12.34 48.17 -16.11
CA HIS A 178 13.48 48.91 -15.54
C HIS A 178 14.44 48.12 -14.63
N SER A 179 15.77 48.22 -14.73
CA SER A 179 16.68 48.92 -15.66
C SER A 179 18.13 48.52 -15.34
N ASN A 180 18.95 48.40 -16.39
CA ASN A 180 20.41 48.60 -16.46
C ASN A 180 21.33 48.04 -15.36
N ARG A 181 22.06 46.97 -15.72
CA ARG A 181 23.53 47.00 -15.58
C ARG A 181 24.23 46.13 -16.65
N LEU A 182 25.20 46.75 -17.32
CA LEU A 182 26.05 46.26 -18.40
C LEU A 182 27.20 45.33 -17.88
N PRO A 183 27.93 44.64 -18.79
CA PRO A 183 28.45 43.29 -18.58
C PRO A 183 29.92 43.27 -18.18
N LYS A 184 30.39 42.12 -17.67
CA LYS A 184 31.83 41.80 -17.65
C LYS A 184 32.09 40.38 -18.18
N ASN A 185 32.73 40.38 -19.34
CA ASN A 185 33.34 39.27 -20.08
C ASN A 185 34.70 38.89 -19.43
N PRO A 186 35.52 37.95 -19.95
CA PRO A 186 35.28 36.54 -20.33
C PRO A 186 36.40 35.60 -19.79
N LYS A 187 36.39 34.31 -20.22
CA LYS A 187 37.49 33.30 -20.23
C LYS A 187 37.70 32.50 -18.92
N LEU A 188 38.06 31.20 -18.91
CA LEU A 188 38.34 30.19 -19.95
C LEU A 188 38.43 28.80 -19.28
N ASN A 189 38.42 27.77 -20.13
CA ASN A 189 38.86 26.37 -19.93
C ASN A 189 37.77 25.33 -19.62
N ALA A 190 37.13 24.90 -20.71
CA ALA A 190 36.59 23.56 -20.85
C ALA A 190 37.75 22.56 -20.98
N ILE A 191 37.79 21.57 -20.09
CA ILE A 191 38.37 20.27 -20.39
C ILE A 191 37.19 19.39 -20.81
N MET A 192 37.20 18.97 -22.06
CA MET A 192 36.27 17.99 -22.60
C MET A 192 36.50 16.65 -21.91
N SER A 193 35.45 16.07 -21.36
CA SER A 193 35.38 14.64 -21.06
C SER A 193 34.03 14.14 -21.51
N ASN A 194 34.05 13.27 -22.52
CA ASN A 194 32.89 12.63 -23.10
C ASN A 194 32.22 11.75 -22.05
N SER A 195 31.16 12.27 -21.44
CA SER A 195 30.27 11.51 -20.55
C SER A 195 28.85 11.76 -21.01
N ILE A 196 28.27 10.79 -21.72
CA ILE A 196 26.87 10.77 -22.20
C ILE A 196 25.86 10.80 -21.02
N HIS A 197 26.31 10.79 -19.76
CA HIS A 197 25.46 10.75 -18.58
C HIS A 197 25.21 12.09 -17.85
N ALA A 198 25.77 13.22 -18.29
CA ALA A 198 25.69 14.48 -17.53
C ALA A 198 24.62 15.49 -18.00
N LYS A 199 23.44 15.06 -18.47
CA LYS A 199 22.38 16.00 -18.90
C LYS A 199 20.94 15.67 -18.47
N ARG A 200 20.75 15.07 -17.30
CA ARG A 200 19.41 14.95 -16.70
C ARG A 200 19.27 15.48 -15.27
N GLU A 201 20.28 16.14 -14.72
CA GLU A 201 20.25 16.55 -13.30
C GLU A 201 19.72 17.95 -13.00
N ASN A 202 19.15 18.67 -13.98
CA ASN A 202 18.55 19.98 -13.66
C ASN A 202 17.29 20.34 -14.46
N ARG A 203 16.51 19.33 -14.88
CA ARG A 203 15.08 19.59 -15.04
C ARG A 203 14.49 19.61 -13.63
N ARG A 204 14.33 20.81 -13.08
CA ARG A 204 13.33 21.13 -12.04
C ARG A 204 12.17 20.15 -12.24
N LYS A 205 11.75 19.43 -11.18
CA LYS A 205 10.53 18.60 -11.16
C LYS A 205 9.34 19.50 -11.49
N GLN A 206 9.22 19.88 -12.76
CA GLN A 206 8.17 20.71 -13.28
C GLN A 206 6.97 19.79 -13.24
N HIS A 207 6.08 20.09 -12.30
CA HIS A 207 4.95 19.26 -11.93
C HIS A 207 4.32 18.65 -13.20
N LYS A 208 4.45 17.33 -13.36
CA LYS A 208 3.88 16.56 -14.51
C LYS A 208 2.40 16.93 -14.74
N TYR A 209 1.74 17.39 -13.67
CA TYR A 209 0.38 17.89 -13.60
C TYR A 209 0.41 19.39 -13.25
N GLY A 210 -0.28 20.22 -14.03
CA GLY A 210 -0.38 21.67 -13.80
C GLY A 210 -1.30 22.08 -12.64
N PHE A 211 -1.76 21.11 -11.85
CA PHE A 211 -2.70 21.28 -10.74
C PHE A 211 -2.31 20.36 -9.58
N GLN A 212 -2.81 20.69 -8.40
CA GLN A 212 -2.64 19.89 -7.18
C GLN A 212 -4.00 19.38 -6.69
N LEU A 213 -4.00 18.22 -6.03
CA LEU A 213 -5.17 17.71 -5.33
C LEU A 213 -5.36 18.53 -4.06
N LYS A 214 -6.54 19.13 -3.89
CA LYS A 214 -6.93 19.81 -2.65
C LYS A 214 -8.19 19.17 -2.08
N PRO A 215 -8.40 19.21 -0.76
CA PRO A 215 -9.67 18.85 -0.15
C PRO A 215 -10.84 19.56 -0.85
N PHE A 216 -11.94 18.85 -1.05
CA PHE A 216 -13.17 19.43 -1.56
C PHE A 216 -13.74 20.47 -0.58
N ASN A 217 -13.72 20.16 0.73
CA ASN A 217 -14.01 21.12 1.80
C ASN A 217 -12.70 21.79 2.27
N PRO A 218 -12.53 23.12 2.14
CA PRO A 218 -11.33 23.84 2.57
C PRO A 218 -11.01 23.74 4.07
N GLU A 219 -12.00 23.46 4.91
CA GLU A 219 -11.80 23.31 6.37
C GLU A 219 -11.18 21.95 6.74
N HIS A 220 -11.20 20.98 5.82
CA HIS A 220 -10.58 19.69 6.05
C HIS A 220 -9.07 19.76 5.84
N LYS A 221 -8.34 18.97 6.64
CA LYS A 221 -6.89 18.85 6.51
C LYS A 221 -6.52 18.31 5.12
N PRO A 222 -5.51 18.88 4.44
CA PRO A 222 -4.99 18.33 3.20
C PRO A 222 -4.52 16.88 3.35
N PRO A 223 -4.76 16.01 2.35
CA PRO A 223 -4.35 14.62 2.42
C PRO A 223 -2.83 14.50 2.42
N GLY A 224 -2.31 13.63 3.29
CA GLY A 224 -0.90 13.26 3.30
C GLY A 224 -0.53 12.26 2.20
N VAL A 225 0.76 11.93 2.10
CA VAL A 225 1.28 10.94 1.13
C VAL A 225 0.83 9.51 1.39
N LYS A 226 0.35 9.22 2.60
CA LYS A 226 -0.19 7.92 3.00
C LYS A 226 -1.72 7.89 2.97
N ASP A 227 -2.39 9.03 2.86
CA ASP A 227 -3.85 9.05 2.89
C ASP A 227 -4.41 8.72 1.52
N LEU A 228 -5.55 8.04 1.47
CA LEU A 228 -6.25 7.74 0.22
C LEU A 228 -7.11 8.92 -0.19
N VAL A 229 -7.22 9.14 -1.50
CA VAL A 229 -7.96 10.26 -2.10
C VAL A 229 -8.92 9.79 -3.17
N TYR A 230 -10.08 10.42 -3.25
CA TYR A 230 -11.13 10.15 -4.24
C TYR A 230 -11.83 11.46 -4.63
N TYR A 231 -12.49 11.52 -5.79
CA TYR A 231 -13.15 12.76 -6.26
C TYR A 231 -14.61 12.56 -6.71
N GLU A 232 -15.07 11.33 -6.90
CA GLU A 232 -16.48 11.00 -7.20
C GLU A 232 -17.13 10.28 -6.02
N MET A 233 -18.41 10.56 -5.77
CA MET A 233 -19.18 9.85 -4.75
C MET A 233 -19.41 8.41 -5.19
N SER A 234 -19.33 7.45 -4.25
CA SER A 234 -19.61 6.06 -4.57
C SER A 234 -21.05 5.87 -5.05
N PRO A 235 -21.30 5.05 -6.09
CA PRO A 235 -22.65 4.75 -6.56
C PRO A 235 -23.43 3.92 -5.52
N GLY A 236 -24.72 3.73 -5.74
CA GLY A 236 -25.48 2.70 -5.02
C GLY A 236 -25.04 1.29 -5.45
N PHE A 237 -24.67 0.44 -4.49
CA PHE A 237 -24.24 -0.95 -4.74
C PHE A 237 -25.36 -1.99 -4.58
N CYS A 238 -26.54 -1.56 -4.12
CA CYS A 238 -27.66 -2.43 -3.79
C CYS A 238 -28.23 -3.15 -5.02
N GLU A 239 -28.43 -2.40 -6.11
CA GLU A 239 -29.06 -2.90 -7.33
C GLU A 239 -28.02 -3.21 -8.40
N LYS A 240 -28.34 -4.21 -9.23
CA LYS A 240 -27.47 -4.60 -10.34
C LYS A 240 -27.42 -3.48 -11.38
N ASN A 241 -26.22 -3.03 -11.69
CA ASN A 241 -25.96 -2.05 -12.74
C ASN A 241 -24.83 -2.55 -13.66
N PRO A 242 -25.18 -3.21 -14.79
CA PRO A 242 -24.19 -3.76 -15.72
C PRO A 242 -23.25 -2.71 -16.32
N LYS A 243 -23.70 -1.46 -16.49
CA LYS A 243 -22.89 -0.38 -17.06
C LYS A 243 -21.70 -0.01 -16.19
N LEU A 244 -21.86 -0.15 -14.87
CA LEU A 244 -20.84 0.15 -13.88
C LEU A 244 -20.17 -1.11 -13.30
N GLY A 245 -20.52 -2.30 -13.82
CA GLY A 245 -20.02 -3.58 -13.32
C GLY A 245 -20.57 -3.99 -11.94
N ILE A 246 -21.65 -3.34 -11.47
CA ILE A 246 -22.26 -3.61 -10.16
C ILE A 246 -23.17 -4.83 -10.29
N GLN A 247 -22.91 -5.87 -9.51
CA GLN A 247 -23.72 -7.10 -9.52
C GLN A 247 -24.98 -6.99 -8.64
N GLY A 248 -25.03 -6.02 -7.72
CA GLY A 248 -26.07 -5.88 -6.71
C GLY A 248 -25.77 -6.70 -5.45
N THR A 249 -26.61 -6.58 -4.43
CA THR A 249 -26.48 -7.34 -3.17
C THR A 249 -27.44 -8.53 -3.04
N HIS A 250 -28.32 -8.72 -4.02
CA HIS A 250 -29.21 -9.88 -4.08
C HIS A 250 -28.43 -11.20 -4.03
N GLY A 251 -28.86 -12.15 -3.19
CA GLY A 251 -28.22 -13.45 -3.05
C GLY A 251 -26.93 -13.46 -2.20
N ARG A 252 -26.54 -12.33 -1.61
CA ARG A 252 -25.38 -12.28 -0.69
C ARG A 252 -25.76 -12.76 0.71
N GLN A 253 -24.82 -13.43 1.37
CA GLN A 253 -24.98 -13.84 2.77
C GLN A 253 -24.77 -12.64 3.70
N CYS A 254 -25.69 -12.46 4.64
CA CYS A 254 -25.62 -11.39 5.64
C CYS A 254 -25.63 -11.95 7.06
N ASN A 255 -25.26 -11.10 8.02
CA ASN A 255 -25.25 -11.42 9.45
C ASN A 255 -26.38 -10.65 10.15
N ASP A 256 -27.42 -11.34 10.60
CA ASP A 256 -28.57 -10.71 11.26
C ASP A 256 -28.21 -10.05 12.62
N THR A 257 -27.16 -10.54 13.27
CA THR A 257 -26.72 -10.00 14.58
C THR A 257 -25.83 -8.76 14.46
N SER A 258 -25.33 -8.45 13.26
CA SER A 258 -24.42 -7.31 13.06
C SER A 258 -25.20 -6.04 12.72
N ILE A 259 -24.78 -4.94 13.32
CA ILE A 259 -25.26 -3.58 13.01
C ILE A 259 -24.40 -2.94 11.90
N GLY A 260 -23.28 -3.58 11.54
CA GLY A 260 -22.33 -3.09 10.55
C GLY A 260 -22.75 -3.32 9.11
N VAL A 261 -21.81 -3.10 8.18
CA VAL A 261 -22.00 -3.32 6.73
C VAL A 261 -22.24 -4.79 6.35
N ASP A 262 -21.88 -5.72 7.25
CA ASP A 262 -22.19 -7.15 7.15
C ASP A 262 -23.59 -7.49 7.68
N GLY A 263 -24.23 -6.53 8.37
CA GLY A 263 -25.59 -6.59 8.88
C GLY A 263 -26.62 -6.81 7.79
N CYS A 264 -27.65 -7.61 8.04
CA CYS A 264 -28.69 -7.86 7.05
C CYS A 264 -29.46 -6.60 6.64
N ASP A 265 -29.67 -5.64 7.54
CA ASP A 265 -30.34 -4.37 7.24
C ASP A 265 -29.59 -3.55 6.18
N ILE A 266 -28.27 -3.46 6.32
CA ILE A 266 -27.40 -2.67 5.44
C ILE A 266 -27.04 -3.47 4.18
N MET A 267 -26.65 -4.75 4.33
CA MET A 267 -26.24 -5.56 3.18
C MET A 267 -27.40 -5.82 2.22
N CYS A 268 -28.61 -6.03 2.73
CA CYS A 268 -29.80 -6.27 1.91
C CYS A 268 -30.56 -5.00 1.55
N CYS A 269 -30.06 -3.82 1.96
CA CYS A 269 -30.62 -2.51 1.62
C CYS A 269 -32.13 -2.39 1.96
N GLY A 270 -32.56 -2.96 3.09
CA GLY A 270 -33.95 -2.95 3.53
C GLY A 270 -34.92 -3.84 2.76
N ARG A 271 -34.47 -4.65 1.79
CA ARG A 271 -35.33 -5.59 1.05
C ARG A 271 -35.73 -6.84 1.86
N GLY A 272 -35.07 -7.04 3.01
CA GLY A 272 -35.19 -8.26 3.83
C GLY A 272 -34.22 -9.35 3.40
N TYR A 273 -34.35 -10.52 4.03
CA TYR A 273 -33.50 -11.68 3.75
C TYR A 273 -34.26 -12.98 3.98
N ARG A 274 -33.83 -14.04 3.29
CA ARG A 274 -34.31 -15.41 3.50
C ARG A 274 -33.39 -16.15 4.45
N THR A 275 -33.99 -16.77 5.46
CA THR A 275 -33.28 -17.63 6.41
C THR A 275 -33.41 -19.09 5.99
N GLN A 276 -32.29 -19.82 5.97
CA GLN A 276 -32.24 -21.25 5.66
C GLN A 276 -31.32 -21.97 6.65
N GLU A 277 -31.72 -23.16 7.09
CA GLU A 277 -30.87 -24.04 7.89
C GLU A 277 -30.10 -24.97 6.96
N VAL A 278 -28.79 -24.82 6.89
CA VAL A 278 -27.89 -25.60 6.04
C VAL A 278 -27.06 -26.51 6.91
N THR A 279 -26.96 -27.79 6.55
CA THR A 279 -26.05 -28.72 7.23
C THR A 279 -24.64 -28.51 6.70
N VAL A 280 -23.75 -28.00 7.55
CA VAL A 280 -22.33 -27.81 7.25
C VAL A 280 -21.57 -29.04 7.75
N VAL A 281 -20.65 -29.53 6.92
CA VAL A 281 -19.78 -30.65 7.26
C VAL A 281 -18.42 -30.08 7.65
N GLU A 282 -17.98 -30.33 8.86
CA GLU A 282 -16.71 -29.83 9.40
C GLU A 282 -15.95 -30.91 10.16
N ARG A 283 -14.63 -30.73 10.27
CA ARG A 283 -13.79 -31.62 11.09
C ARG A 283 -13.91 -31.20 12.54
N CYS A 284 -14.20 -32.14 13.42
CA CYS A 284 -14.41 -31.94 14.85
C CYS A 284 -13.66 -32.99 15.67
N ASN A 285 -13.63 -32.82 17.00
CA ASN A 285 -13.02 -33.77 17.94
C ASN A 285 -11.60 -34.20 17.55
N CYS A 286 -10.81 -33.24 17.04
CA CYS A 286 -9.46 -33.52 16.58
C CYS A 286 -8.54 -33.89 17.75
N THR A 287 -7.90 -35.05 17.66
CA THR A 287 -6.92 -35.53 18.64
C THR A 287 -5.54 -35.66 17.99
N PHE A 288 -4.51 -35.17 18.69
CA PHE A 288 -3.13 -35.33 18.28
C PHE A 288 -2.60 -36.67 18.81
N HIS A 289 -2.26 -37.57 17.91
CA HIS A 289 -1.55 -38.80 18.25
C HIS A 289 -0.06 -38.50 18.30
N TRP A 290 0.59 -38.94 19.38
CA TRP A 290 2.03 -38.80 19.59
C TRP A 290 2.81 -39.75 18.66
N CYS A 291 2.75 -39.39 17.37
CA CYS A 291 3.47 -39.89 16.21
C CYS A 291 3.27 -38.91 15.02
N CYS A 292 2.90 -37.65 15.31
CA CYS A 292 2.68 -36.54 14.37
C CYS A 292 1.42 -36.64 13.49
N GLU A 293 0.40 -37.37 13.91
CA GLU A 293 -0.88 -37.48 13.20
C GLU A 293 -2.00 -36.75 13.96
N VAL A 294 -2.81 -35.96 13.25
CA VAL A 294 -4.05 -35.41 13.78
C VAL A 294 -5.22 -36.19 13.20
N LYS A 295 -5.96 -36.91 14.04
CA LYS A 295 -7.18 -37.61 13.65
C LYS A 295 -8.38 -36.79 14.09
N CYS A 296 -9.30 -36.50 13.17
CA CYS A 296 -10.52 -35.77 13.43
C CYS A 296 -11.72 -36.58 12.94
N ASP A 297 -12.84 -36.44 13.63
CA ASP A 297 -14.13 -36.94 13.17
C ASP A 297 -14.75 -35.96 12.16
N ILE A 298 -15.69 -36.46 11.36
CA ILE A 298 -16.52 -35.62 10.48
C ILE A 298 -17.83 -35.33 11.21
N CYS A 299 -18.00 -34.09 11.67
CA CYS A 299 -19.26 -33.62 12.25
C CYS A 299 -20.15 -32.99 11.20
N ARG A 300 -21.47 -33.15 11.39
CA ARG A 300 -22.50 -32.44 10.65
C ARG A 300 -23.20 -31.49 11.59
N THR A 301 -22.98 -30.19 11.42
CA THR A 301 -23.59 -29.15 12.24
C THR A 301 -24.64 -28.41 11.42
N LYS A 302 -25.79 -28.13 12.01
CA LYS A 302 -26.81 -27.31 11.37
C LYS A 302 -26.47 -25.85 11.62
N LYS A 303 -26.37 -25.05 10.55
CA LYS A 303 -26.07 -23.63 10.61
C LYS A 303 -27.18 -22.84 9.93
N THR A 304 -27.65 -21.80 10.61
CA THR A 304 -28.57 -20.82 10.03
C THR A 304 -27.79 -19.87 9.12
N VAL A 305 -28.24 -19.74 7.88
CA VAL A 305 -27.67 -18.85 6.87
C VAL A 305 -28.75 -17.87 6.41
N HIS A 306 -28.44 -16.58 6.46
CA HIS A 306 -29.31 -15.50 6.00
C HIS A 306 -28.80 -14.99 4.65
N THR A 307 -29.70 -14.86 3.68
CA THR A 307 -29.36 -14.46 2.30
C THR A 307 -30.29 -13.35 1.82
N CYS A 308 -29.73 -12.25 1.31
CA CYS A 308 -30.51 -11.11 0.84
C CYS A 308 -31.44 -11.47 -0.33
N VAL A 309 -32.64 -10.91 -0.30
CA VAL A 309 -33.63 -10.98 -1.39
C VAL A 309 -33.62 -9.74 -2.28
#